data_AF-A0ABD3XUG0-F1
#
_entry.id   AF-A0ABD3XUG0-F1
#
_cell.length_a   1.000
_cell.length_b   1.000
_cell.length_c   1.000
_cell.angle_alpha   90.00
_cell.angle_beta   90.00
_cell.angle_gamma   90.00
#
_symmetry.space_group_name_H-M   'P 1'
#
loop_
_entity.id
_entity.type
_entity.pdbx_description
1 polymer ?
#
loop_
_entity_poly.entity_id
_entity_poly.type
_entity_poly.pdbx_seq_one_letter_code
_entity_poly.pdbx_strand_id
1 'polypeptide(L)'
;MDFQSALKKLKLSGNEYVHSDSEKQAVSNISSPTQNKVILLWDVLYQNLPKAAILSVRTKGKFSENFKPKSLFANCPIDLSQLCLCSKDTSFSDLSYEQVLDKCSATDISVSKEEASYLEKETRGQSNSLFGHRYRVGRITATNFYRVCHTSISQLSLTVLKTICASYGNKMPFYSAARTWGTKHEHTAKMEYSALVTSKHVNYKLVDSGLIINERYPQFGASPDGMISCDCCGDGCLEIKCPYSMKDKPILDVPWLLLINNKLTIDCKHTYYFQMQMQMFLSDRQYCDFYVWCPNDHHYERLYRDNELWQTMSNKALEFHSKCVMPELLCQYFSRRQVLSPIAVTNKEKMPISTQSDRKYCICGGDDDGRKMIMCESENCTKVWFCTSCIKLKHVPKGKWYCDECK
;
A
#
# COMPACT_ATOMS: atom_id res chain seq x y z
N MET A 1 -15.28 -14.15 2.28
CA MET A 1 -16.19 -14.22 3.44
C MET A 1 -15.33 -14.27 4.68
N ASP A 2 -15.49 -13.31 5.57
CA ASP A 2 -14.76 -13.25 6.84
C ASP A 2 -15.48 -14.12 7.88
N PHE A 3 -14.82 -15.19 8.31
CA PHE A 3 -15.34 -16.15 9.28
C PHE A 3 -15.67 -15.49 10.64
N GLN A 4 -15.00 -14.38 10.99
CA GLN A 4 -15.26 -13.69 12.25
C GLN A 4 -16.59 -12.93 12.24
N SER A 5 -17.01 -12.42 11.07
CA SER A 5 -18.28 -11.73 10.93
C SER A 5 -19.48 -12.70 11.03
N ALA A 6 -19.31 -13.94 10.56
CA ALA A 6 -20.32 -15.01 10.67
C ALA A 6 -20.52 -15.46 12.14
N LEU A 7 -19.43 -15.62 12.89
CA LEU A 7 -19.48 -15.95 14.33
C LEU A 7 -20.16 -14.85 15.17
N LYS A 8 -19.99 -13.58 14.78
CA LYS A 8 -20.61 -12.45 15.49
C LYS A 8 -22.12 -12.37 15.26
N LYS A 9 -22.61 -12.78 14.07
CA LYS A 9 -24.05 -12.86 13.79
C LYS A 9 -24.74 -14.02 14.53
N LEU A 10 -24.05 -15.14 14.75
CA LEU A 10 -24.60 -16.28 15.50
C LEU A 10 -24.87 -15.93 16.97
N LYS A 11 -24.07 -15.02 17.56
CA LYS A 11 -24.24 -14.54 18.94
C LYS A 11 -25.39 -13.53 19.11
N LEU A 12 -25.86 -12.91 18.03
CA LEU A 12 -26.92 -11.90 18.06
C LEU A 12 -28.33 -12.50 17.86
N SER A 13 -28.44 -13.78 17.49
CA SER A 13 -29.72 -14.45 17.22
C SER A 13 -30.34 -15.19 18.41
N GLY A 14 -29.88 -14.95 19.65
CA GLY A 14 -30.61 -15.30 20.88
C GLY A 14 -30.81 -16.79 21.21
N ASN A 15 -30.29 -17.74 20.41
CA ASN A 15 -30.35 -19.16 20.75
C ASN A 15 -29.13 -19.53 21.62
N GLU A 16 -29.31 -19.49 22.94
CA GLU A 16 -28.39 -20.08 23.90
C GLU A 16 -28.42 -21.61 23.74
N TYR A 17 -27.41 -22.17 23.06
CA TYR A 17 -27.08 -23.57 23.23
C TYR A 17 -26.24 -23.70 24.50
N VAL A 18 -26.86 -24.22 25.56
CA VAL A 18 -26.20 -24.66 26.78
C VAL A 18 -25.22 -25.77 26.41
N HIS A 19 -23.92 -25.50 26.51
CA HIS A 19 -22.90 -26.53 26.48
C HIS A 19 -22.94 -27.27 27.82
N SER A 20 -23.59 -28.44 27.86
CA SER A 20 -23.28 -29.43 28.89
C SER A 20 -21.89 -29.97 28.60
N ASP A 21 -20.99 -29.89 29.57
CA ASP A 21 -19.71 -30.61 29.57
C ASP A 21 -19.98 -32.12 29.58
N SER A 22 -20.25 -32.68 28.41
CA SER A 22 -20.19 -34.11 28.15
C SER A 22 -18.94 -34.39 27.33
N GLU A 23 -18.11 -35.28 27.87
CA GLU A 23 -16.95 -35.96 27.29
C GLU A 23 -16.76 -35.79 25.78
N LYS A 24 -15.55 -35.35 25.38
CA LYS A 24 -15.08 -35.38 23.99
C LYS A 24 -15.02 -36.83 23.51
N GLN A 25 -16.13 -37.38 23.05
CA GLN A 25 -16.14 -38.56 22.19
C GLN A 25 -15.50 -38.19 20.86
N ALA A 26 -14.42 -38.86 20.50
CA ALA A 26 -13.86 -38.81 19.17
C ALA A 26 -14.97 -39.25 18.19
N VAL A 27 -15.38 -38.35 17.29
CA VAL A 27 -16.39 -38.65 16.28
C VAL A 27 -15.74 -39.49 15.16
N SER A 28 -15.44 -40.74 15.48
CA SER A 28 -15.16 -41.77 14.48
C SER A 28 -16.50 -42.29 13.96
N ASN A 29 -16.76 -42.08 12.65
CA ASN A 29 -17.92 -42.53 11.85
C ASN A 29 -19.01 -41.48 11.55
N ILE A 30 -18.66 -40.29 11.05
CA ILE A 30 -19.58 -39.52 10.20
C ILE A 30 -19.47 -40.07 8.77
N SER A 31 -20.52 -40.71 8.27
CA SER A 31 -20.63 -41.06 6.85
C SER A 31 -20.73 -39.78 6.01
N SER A 32 -20.06 -39.78 4.85
CA SER A 32 -20.14 -38.64 3.94
C SER A 32 -21.60 -38.35 3.58
N PRO A 33 -22.01 -37.07 3.52
CA PRO A 33 -23.39 -36.72 3.23
C PRO A 33 -23.81 -37.30 1.89
N THR A 34 -25.02 -37.85 1.86
CA THR A 34 -25.61 -38.39 0.63
C THR A 34 -25.78 -37.28 -0.41
N GLN A 35 -25.74 -37.66 -1.69
CA GLN A 35 -25.87 -36.72 -2.80
C GLN A 35 -27.14 -35.86 -2.70
N ASN A 36 -28.25 -36.43 -2.22
CA ASN A 36 -29.50 -35.70 -1.99
C ASN A 36 -29.38 -34.63 -0.90
N LYS A 37 -28.68 -34.91 0.21
CA LYS A 37 -28.44 -33.91 1.26
C LYS A 37 -27.57 -32.76 0.76
N VAL A 38 -26.60 -33.07 -0.11
CA VAL A 38 -25.76 -32.07 -0.75
C VAL A 38 -26.57 -31.20 -1.71
N ILE A 39 -27.46 -31.79 -2.52
CA ILE A 39 -28.35 -31.03 -3.43
C ILE A 39 -29.28 -30.09 -2.65
N LEU A 40 -29.90 -30.58 -1.57
CA LEU A 40 -30.75 -29.77 -0.69
C LEU A 40 -30.00 -28.56 -0.10
N LEU A 41 -28.75 -28.75 0.33
CA LEU A 41 -27.92 -27.64 0.81
C LEU A 41 -27.71 -26.59 -0.27
N TRP A 42 -27.48 -26.99 -1.52
CA TRP A 42 -27.31 -26.04 -2.63
C TRP A 42 -28.59 -25.29 -2.96
N ASP A 43 -29.75 -25.94 -2.91
CA ASP A 43 -31.05 -25.28 -3.10
C ASP A 43 -31.31 -24.24 -2.01
N VAL A 44 -31.02 -24.57 -0.74
CA VAL A 44 -31.12 -23.61 0.39
C VAL A 44 -30.15 -22.44 0.20
N LEU A 45 -28.91 -22.71 -0.17
CA LEU A 45 -27.92 -21.67 -0.44
C LEU A 45 -28.33 -20.78 -1.62
N TYR A 46 -28.92 -21.34 -2.67
CA TYR A 46 -29.38 -20.57 -3.82
C TYR A 46 -30.57 -19.67 -3.49
N GLN A 47 -31.53 -20.15 -2.71
CA GLN A 47 -32.66 -19.33 -2.26
C GLN A 47 -32.22 -18.13 -1.40
N ASN A 48 -31.18 -18.31 -0.58
CA ASN A 48 -30.73 -17.28 0.36
C ASN A 48 -29.59 -16.41 -0.20
N LEU A 49 -28.76 -16.96 -1.10
CA LEU A 49 -27.56 -16.34 -1.65
C LEU A 49 -27.42 -16.61 -3.16
N PRO A 50 -28.40 -16.20 -3.99
CA PRO A 50 -28.47 -16.57 -5.41
C PRO A 50 -27.27 -16.09 -6.26
N LYS A 51 -26.48 -15.14 -5.73
CA LYS A 51 -25.29 -14.56 -6.38
C LYS A 51 -23.96 -15.07 -5.79
N ALA A 52 -23.98 -16.10 -4.94
CA ALA A 52 -22.76 -16.62 -4.33
C ALA A 52 -21.87 -17.29 -5.39
N ALA A 53 -20.61 -16.86 -5.48
CA ALA A 53 -19.66 -17.37 -6.48
C ALA A 53 -19.47 -18.90 -6.41
N ILE A 54 -19.56 -19.50 -5.22
CA ILE A 54 -19.43 -20.95 -5.04
C ILE A 54 -20.51 -21.75 -5.77
N LEU A 55 -21.71 -21.17 -5.96
CA LEU A 55 -22.81 -21.80 -6.69
C LEU A 55 -22.54 -21.87 -8.20
N SER A 56 -21.74 -20.94 -8.73
CA SER A 56 -21.38 -20.90 -10.15
C SER A 56 -20.34 -21.94 -10.57
N VAL A 57 -19.47 -22.37 -9.63
CA VAL A 57 -18.34 -23.27 -9.92
C VAL A 57 -18.75 -24.74 -9.83
N ARG A 58 -19.78 -25.05 -9.01
CA ARG A 58 -20.13 -26.42 -8.64
C ARG A 58 -21.14 -27.09 -9.57
N THR A 59 -21.96 -26.34 -10.30
CA THR A 59 -22.99 -26.90 -11.19
C THR A 59 -23.16 -26.01 -12.43
N LYS A 60 -22.73 -26.49 -13.60
CA LYS A 60 -23.14 -25.87 -14.87
C LYS A 60 -24.68 -25.91 -14.95
N GLY A 61 -25.33 -24.77 -15.12
CA GLY A 61 -26.78 -24.64 -15.27
C GLY A 61 -27.49 -24.08 -14.03
N LYS A 62 -28.23 -24.94 -13.31
CA LYS A 62 -29.30 -24.60 -12.32
C LYS A 62 -29.00 -23.44 -11.36
N PHE A 63 -27.78 -23.34 -10.84
CA PHE A 63 -27.41 -22.31 -9.86
C PHE A 63 -26.45 -21.25 -10.41
N SER A 64 -26.03 -21.39 -11.68
CA SER A 64 -25.07 -20.49 -12.34
C SER A 64 -25.74 -19.41 -13.20
N GLU A 65 -26.98 -19.59 -13.63
CA GLU A 65 -27.68 -18.66 -14.53
C GLU A 65 -27.82 -17.24 -13.96
N ASN A 66 -28.03 -17.13 -12.65
CA ASN A 66 -28.15 -15.84 -11.96
C ASN A 66 -26.80 -15.26 -11.49
N PHE A 67 -25.72 -16.02 -11.62
CA PHE A 67 -24.38 -15.55 -11.31
C PHE A 67 -23.74 -14.95 -12.55
N LYS A 68 -23.67 -13.62 -12.60
CA LYS A 68 -22.84 -12.90 -13.57
C LYS A 68 -21.50 -12.56 -12.90
N PRO A 69 -20.38 -13.23 -13.25
CA PRO A 69 -19.08 -12.86 -12.75
C PRO A 69 -18.83 -11.37 -13.00
N LYS A 70 -18.35 -10.63 -11.99
CA LYS A 70 -17.95 -9.23 -12.19
C LYS A 70 -16.86 -9.08 -13.26
N SER A 71 -16.09 -10.15 -13.52
CA SER A 71 -15.10 -10.20 -14.59
C SER A 71 -15.68 -10.24 -16.01
N LEU A 72 -17.01 -10.38 -16.18
CA LEU A 72 -17.70 -10.22 -17.47
C LEU A 72 -18.07 -8.76 -17.76
N PHE A 73 -17.85 -7.82 -16.83
CA PHE A 73 -17.99 -6.41 -17.12
C PHE A 73 -16.81 -5.97 -17.98
N ALA A 74 -17.08 -5.62 -19.24
CA ALA A 74 -16.12 -5.22 -20.27
C ALA A 74 -15.28 -3.96 -19.93
N ASN A 75 -15.39 -3.42 -18.72
CA ASN A 75 -14.79 -2.15 -18.31
C ASN A 75 -13.78 -2.35 -17.16
N CYS A 76 -13.17 -3.53 -17.04
CA CYS A 76 -12.16 -3.76 -16.03
C CYS A 76 -10.76 -3.52 -16.62
N PRO A 77 -9.94 -2.64 -16.04
CA PRO A 77 -8.61 -2.36 -16.59
C PRO A 77 -7.74 -3.60 -16.56
N ILE A 78 -6.62 -3.55 -17.30
CA ILE A 78 -5.61 -4.59 -17.24
C ILE A 78 -5.13 -4.83 -15.80
N ASP A 79 -5.21 -6.10 -15.40
CA ASP A 79 -4.67 -6.59 -14.14
C ASP A 79 -3.20 -6.98 -14.31
N LEU A 80 -2.31 -6.04 -13.98
CA LEU A 80 -0.86 -6.26 -14.04
C LEU A 80 -0.37 -7.40 -13.12
N SER A 81 -1.16 -7.82 -12.13
CA SER A 81 -0.80 -8.98 -11.30
C SER A 81 -0.84 -10.30 -12.08
N GLN A 82 -1.57 -10.38 -13.21
CA GLN A 82 -1.51 -11.54 -14.10
C GLN A 82 -0.17 -11.63 -14.82
N LEU A 83 0.46 -10.49 -15.13
CA LEU A 83 1.79 -10.45 -15.72
C LEU A 83 2.83 -11.05 -14.77
N CYS A 84 2.69 -10.82 -13.45
CA CYS A 84 3.54 -11.46 -12.43
C CYS A 84 3.53 -12.99 -12.47
N LEU A 85 2.40 -13.60 -12.84
CA LEU A 85 2.21 -15.05 -12.79
C LEU A 85 2.80 -15.76 -14.01
N CYS A 86 3.08 -15.02 -15.09
CA CYS A 86 3.80 -15.51 -16.27
C CYS A 86 5.28 -15.82 -15.98
N SER A 87 5.75 -15.64 -14.74
CA SER A 87 7.13 -15.92 -14.31
C SER A 87 7.58 -17.39 -14.44
N LYS A 88 6.71 -18.30 -14.88
CA LYS A 88 7.09 -19.68 -15.21
C LYS A 88 7.39 -19.89 -16.69
N ASP A 89 7.23 -18.86 -17.51
CA ASP A 89 7.62 -18.89 -18.91
C ASP A 89 9.15 -18.91 -19.02
N THR A 90 9.68 -20.02 -19.53
CA THR A 90 11.11 -20.20 -19.80
C THR A 90 11.59 -19.34 -20.97
N SER A 91 10.69 -18.72 -21.75
CA SER A 91 11.04 -17.83 -22.87
C SER A 91 11.82 -16.58 -22.47
N PHE A 92 11.92 -16.28 -21.17
CA PHE A 92 12.65 -15.13 -20.62
C PHE A 92 13.99 -15.50 -19.94
N SER A 93 14.31 -16.78 -19.76
CA SER A 93 15.50 -17.18 -18.99
C SER A 93 16.81 -16.74 -19.64
N ASP A 94 16.86 -16.73 -20.97
CA ASP A 94 18.09 -16.54 -21.75
C ASP A 94 18.16 -15.15 -22.42
N LEU A 95 17.17 -14.29 -22.16
CA LEU A 95 17.13 -12.95 -22.76
C LEU A 95 18.09 -11.98 -22.06
N SER A 96 18.78 -11.16 -22.88
CA SER A 96 19.53 -10.00 -22.38
C SER A 96 18.58 -8.99 -21.74
N TYR A 97 19.12 -8.05 -20.96
CA TYR A 97 18.30 -7.01 -20.35
C TYR A 97 17.57 -6.17 -21.40
N GLU A 98 18.25 -5.81 -22.48
CA GLU A 98 17.72 -5.03 -23.60
C GLU A 98 16.55 -5.78 -24.27
N GLN A 99 16.71 -7.07 -24.53
CA GLN A 99 15.63 -7.90 -25.08
C GLN A 99 14.42 -7.99 -24.14
N VAL A 100 14.64 -7.99 -22.83
CA VAL A 100 13.56 -7.92 -21.84
C VAL A 100 12.88 -6.56 -21.89
N LEU A 101 13.63 -5.45 -22.02
CA LEU A 101 13.07 -4.11 -22.15
C LEU A 101 12.24 -3.94 -23.44
N ASP A 102 12.65 -4.57 -24.54
CA ASP A 102 11.87 -4.58 -25.79
C ASP A 102 10.51 -5.27 -25.58
N LYS A 103 10.52 -6.43 -24.90
CA LYS A 103 9.27 -7.13 -24.52
C LYS A 103 8.41 -6.32 -23.55
N CYS A 104 9.03 -5.61 -22.60
CA CYS A 104 8.33 -4.71 -21.69
C CYS A 104 7.62 -3.59 -22.46
N SER A 105 8.31 -3.00 -23.44
CA SER A 105 7.79 -1.87 -24.23
C SER A 105 6.66 -2.30 -25.18
N ALA A 106 6.67 -3.56 -25.64
CA ALA A 106 5.61 -4.14 -26.45
C ALA A 106 4.39 -4.61 -25.62
N THR A 107 4.49 -4.65 -24.29
CA THR A 107 3.38 -5.05 -23.42
C THR A 107 2.40 -3.90 -23.25
N ASP A 108 1.19 -4.05 -23.78
CA ASP A 108 0.14 -3.05 -23.61
C ASP A 108 -0.38 -3.04 -22.18
N ILE A 109 -0.26 -1.88 -21.52
CA ILE A 109 -0.78 -1.62 -20.18
C ILE A 109 -1.80 -0.48 -20.17
N SER A 110 -2.29 -0.09 -21.34
CA SER A 110 -3.23 1.02 -21.51
C SER A 110 -4.51 0.83 -20.70
N VAL A 111 -5.13 1.96 -20.38
CA VAL A 111 -6.41 2.01 -19.68
C VAL A 111 -7.24 3.14 -20.25
N SER A 112 -8.53 2.89 -20.43
CA SER A 112 -9.54 3.89 -20.83
C SER A 112 -10.14 4.64 -19.64
N LYS A 113 -10.77 5.80 -19.88
CA LYS A 113 -11.52 6.54 -18.85
C LYS A 113 -12.61 5.69 -18.21
N GLU A 114 -13.29 4.88 -19.00
CA GLU A 114 -14.39 4.03 -18.55
C GLU A 114 -13.88 2.97 -17.58
N GLU A 115 -12.75 2.33 -17.89
CA GLU A 115 -12.09 1.36 -17.02
C GLU A 115 -11.55 1.99 -15.73
N ALA A 116 -10.89 3.15 -15.86
CA ALA A 116 -10.39 3.89 -14.71
C ALA A 116 -11.54 4.33 -13.78
N SER A 117 -12.64 4.83 -14.35
CA SER A 117 -13.83 5.24 -13.60
C SER A 117 -14.51 4.05 -12.92
N TYR A 118 -14.60 2.91 -13.60
CA TYR A 118 -15.16 1.69 -13.02
C TYR A 118 -14.33 1.20 -11.84
N LEU A 119 -12.99 1.12 -12.00
CA LEU A 119 -12.10 0.69 -10.92
C LEU A 119 -12.19 1.61 -9.71
N GLU A 120 -12.18 2.92 -9.91
CA GLU A 120 -12.29 3.90 -8.84
C GLU A 120 -13.61 3.70 -8.07
N LYS A 121 -14.75 3.66 -8.77
CA LYS A 121 -16.07 3.45 -8.16
C LYS A 121 -16.15 2.15 -7.35
N GLU A 122 -15.68 1.03 -7.91
CA GLU A 122 -15.74 -0.27 -7.23
C GLU A 122 -14.82 -0.36 -6.01
N THR A 123 -13.82 0.52 -5.90
CA THR A 123 -12.84 0.53 -4.80
C THR A 123 -13.05 1.62 -3.76
N ARG A 124 -14.09 2.47 -3.91
CA ARG A 124 -14.50 3.44 -2.88
C ARG A 124 -14.89 2.75 -1.57
N GLY A 125 -14.48 3.33 -0.45
CA GLY A 125 -14.78 2.80 0.89
C GLY A 125 -14.20 1.40 1.16
N GLN A 126 -13.28 0.94 0.29
CA GLN A 126 -12.79 -0.43 0.24
C GLN A 126 -11.26 -0.45 0.22
N SER A 127 -10.63 0.38 1.04
CA SER A 127 -9.16 0.54 1.13
C SER A 127 -8.41 -0.75 1.49
N ASN A 128 -9.08 -1.71 2.13
CA ASN A 128 -8.57 -3.05 2.44
C ASN A 128 -9.13 -4.17 1.53
N SER A 129 -9.81 -3.83 0.43
CA SER A 129 -10.37 -4.84 -0.47
C SER A 129 -9.26 -5.54 -1.27
N LEU A 130 -9.42 -6.86 -1.42
CA LEU A 130 -8.56 -7.66 -2.28
C LEU A 130 -8.51 -7.11 -3.72
N PHE A 131 -9.63 -6.55 -4.17
CA PHE A 131 -9.76 -5.96 -5.50
C PHE A 131 -8.86 -4.71 -5.66
N GLY A 132 -8.96 -3.72 -4.77
CA GLY A 132 -8.13 -2.52 -4.86
C GLY A 132 -6.63 -2.79 -4.73
N HIS A 133 -6.24 -3.76 -3.89
CA HIS A 133 -4.85 -4.19 -3.78
C HIS A 133 -4.34 -4.90 -5.03
N ARG A 134 -5.17 -5.74 -5.67
CA ARG A 134 -4.83 -6.42 -6.92
C ARG A 134 -4.43 -5.42 -8.01
N TYR A 135 -5.20 -4.35 -8.18
CA TYR A 135 -4.91 -3.31 -9.17
C TYR A 135 -3.80 -2.32 -8.79
N ARG A 136 -3.26 -2.40 -7.56
CA ARG A 136 -2.03 -1.67 -7.19
C ARG A 136 -0.76 -2.42 -7.59
N VAL A 137 -0.83 -3.74 -7.75
CA VAL A 137 0.32 -4.55 -8.14
C VAL A 137 0.85 -4.03 -9.48
N GLY A 138 2.16 -3.80 -9.52
CA GLY A 138 2.84 -3.28 -10.70
C GLY A 138 2.66 -1.79 -10.95
N ARG A 139 1.78 -1.10 -10.21
CA ARG A 139 1.62 0.35 -10.31
C ARG A 139 2.40 1.07 -9.21
N ILE A 140 3.10 2.13 -9.55
CA ILE A 140 3.73 3.01 -8.56
C ILE A 140 2.61 3.80 -7.89
N THR A 141 2.39 3.55 -6.60
CA THR A 141 1.35 4.22 -5.83
C THR A 141 1.84 5.57 -5.28
N ALA A 142 0.93 6.52 -5.05
CA ALA A 142 1.23 7.82 -4.42
C ALA A 142 2.08 7.70 -3.14
N THR A 143 1.81 6.70 -2.30
CA THR A 143 2.56 6.42 -1.06
C THR A 143 4.00 5.93 -1.29
N ASN A 144 4.33 5.40 -2.47
CA ASN A 144 5.67 4.95 -2.83
C ASN A 144 6.37 5.91 -3.83
N PHE A 145 5.66 6.94 -4.30
CA PHE A 145 6.15 7.83 -5.36
C PHE A 145 7.47 8.51 -4.98
N TYR A 146 7.53 9.11 -3.79
CA TYR A 146 8.77 9.71 -3.27
C TYR A 146 9.94 8.73 -3.27
N ARG A 147 9.73 7.52 -2.74
CA ARG A 147 10.76 6.48 -2.63
C ARG A 147 11.29 6.08 -4.01
N VAL A 148 10.39 5.91 -4.98
CA VAL A 148 10.76 5.59 -6.36
C VAL A 148 11.57 6.71 -6.99
N CYS A 149 11.13 7.97 -6.87
CA CYS A 149 11.81 9.12 -7.46
C CYS A 149 13.23 9.36 -6.92
N HIS A 150 13.54 8.79 -5.75
CA HIS A 150 14.84 8.89 -5.09
C HIS A 150 15.60 7.56 -5.04
N THR A 151 15.09 6.51 -5.69
CA THR A 151 15.82 5.24 -5.84
C THR A 151 16.64 5.29 -7.11
N SER A 152 17.94 5.01 -7.01
CA SER A 152 18.78 4.86 -8.21
C SER A 152 18.46 3.55 -8.92
N ILE A 153 18.31 3.60 -10.24
CA ILE A 153 18.16 2.41 -11.08
C ILE A 153 19.45 1.57 -11.08
N SER A 154 20.62 2.21 -10.96
CA SER A 154 21.91 1.50 -10.88
C SER A 154 22.15 0.82 -9.53
N GLN A 155 21.45 1.26 -8.48
CA GLN A 155 21.52 0.70 -7.13
C GLN A 155 20.10 0.37 -6.64
N LEU A 156 19.47 -0.55 -7.37
CA LEU A 156 18.07 -0.87 -7.19
C LEU A 156 17.78 -1.40 -5.77
N SER A 157 16.86 -0.72 -5.07
CA SER A 157 16.28 -1.26 -3.84
C SER A 157 15.26 -2.35 -4.16
N LEU A 158 15.65 -3.61 -4.00
CA LEU A 158 14.75 -4.75 -4.17
C LEU A 158 13.54 -4.67 -3.23
N THR A 159 13.65 -3.99 -2.09
CA THR A 159 12.52 -3.78 -1.16
C THR A 159 11.45 -2.87 -1.78
N VAL A 160 11.85 -1.77 -2.44
CA VAL A 160 10.91 -0.89 -3.16
C VAL A 160 10.26 -1.67 -4.30
N LEU A 161 11.05 -2.38 -5.09
CA LEU A 161 10.57 -3.17 -6.21
C LEU A 161 9.59 -4.27 -5.76
N LYS A 162 9.94 -5.04 -4.73
CA LYS A 162 9.07 -6.05 -4.12
C LYS A 162 7.81 -5.43 -3.51
N THR A 163 7.85 -4.19 -3.03
CA THR A 163 6.64 -3.53 -2.51
C THR A 163 5.64 -3.23 -3.64
N ILE A 164 6.14 -2.82 -4.80
CA ILE A 164 5.33 -2.49 -5.98
C ILE A 164 4.85 -3.77 -6.69
N CYS A 165 5.74 -4.76 -6.85
CA CYS A 165 5.49 -5.97 -7.63
C CYS A 165 4.94 -7.13 -6.80
N ALA A 166 4.85 -7.02 -5.46
CA ALA A 166 4.39 -8.12 -4.62
C ALA A 166 3.00 -8.57 -5.07
N SER A 167 2.99 -9.69 -5.78
CA SER A 167 1.81 -10.50 -6.03
C SER A 167 1.23 -10.92 -4.70
N TYR A 168 -0.09 -11.03 -4.63
CA TYR A 168 -0.79 -11.62 -3.50
C TYR A 168 -0.15 -12.94 -3.10
N GLY A 169 0.62 -12.93 -2.01
CA GLY A 169 1.31 -14.10 -1.49
C GLY A 169 1.47 -13.94 0.01
N ASN A 170 0.47 -14.40 0.77
CA ASN A 170 0.48 -14.66 2.22
C ASN A 170 1.27 -13.70 3.13
N LYS A 171 1.45 -12.44 2.75
CA LYS A 171 1.86 -11.41 3.69
C LYS A 171 0.63 -11.13 4.53
N MET A 172 0.63 -11.65 5.75
CA MET A 172 -0.25 -11.14 6.79
C MET A 172 -0.20 -9.62 6.73
N PRO A 173 -1.35 -8.92 6.80
CA PRO A 173 -1.34 -7.47 6.79
C PRO A 173 -0.35 -7.00 7.86
N PHE A 174 0.58 -6.12 7.50
CA PHE A 174 1.50 -5.56 8.47
C PHE A 174 0.70 -4.67 9.42
N TYR A 175 0.38 -5.19 10.61
CA TYR A 175 -0.33 -4.49 11.65
C TYR A 175 0.68 -3.75 12.53
N SER A 176 0.90 -2.47 12.25
CA SER A 176 1.60 -1.58 13.19
C SER A 176 0.60 -0.79 14.01
N ALA A 177 1.01 -0.39 15.22
CA ALA A 177 0.21 0.52 16.06
C ALA A 177 -0.16 1.79 15.30
N ALA A 178 0.77 2.32 14.49
CA ALA A 178 0.54 3.50 13.65
C ALA A 178 -0.54 3.28 12.57
N ARG A 179 -0.52 2.14 11.86
CA ARG A 179 -1.53 1.82 10.85
C ARG A 179 -2.91 1.62 11.48
N THR A 180 -2.98 0.84 12.56
CA THR A 180 -4.23 0.61 13.29
C THR A 180 -4.81 1.91 13.84
N TRP A 181 -3.95 2.78 14.39
CA TRP A 181 -4.34 4.10 14.86
C TRP A 181 -4.88 4.97 13.74
N GLY A 182 -4.17 5.05 12.61
CA GLY A 182 -4.61 5.78 11.43
C GLY A 182 -5.99 5.34 10.95
N THR A 183 -6.14 4.04 10.67
CA THR A 183 -7.41 3.47 10.20
C THR A 183 -8.55 3.68 11.20
N LYS A 184 -8.29 3.61 12.51
CA LYS A 184 -9.32 3.82 13.54
C LYS A 184 -9.84 5.25 13.57
N HIS A 185 -8.99 6.25 13.30
CA HIS A 185 -9.32 7.66 13.49
C HIS A 185 -9.55 8.43 12.19
N GLU A 186 -9.28 7.84 11.02
CA GLU A 186 -9.50 8.48 9.72
C GLU A 186 -10.93 9.00 9.55
N HIS A 187 -11.94 8.23 9.99
CA HIS A 187 -13.33 8.66 9.96
C HIS A 187 -13.60 9.88 10.85
N THR A 188 -13.12 9.87 12.10
CA THR A 188 -13.23 11.01 13.02
C THR A 188 -12.55 12.25 12.45
N ALA A 189 -11.32 12.11 11.95
CA ALA A 189 -10.57 13.18 11.32
C ALA A 189 -11.32 13.78 10.11
N LYS A 190 -11.93 12.93 9.27
CA LYS A 190 -12.72 13.37 8.12
C LYS A 190 -13.97 14.15 8.56
N MET A 191 -14.65 13.73 9.62
CA MET A 191 -15.80 14.46 10.17
C MET A 191 -15.40 15.83 10.71
N GLU A 192 -14.32 15.90 11.50
CA GLU A 192 -13.85 17.17 12.06
C GLU A 192 -13.34 18.14 10.99
N TYR A 193 -12.59 17.64 10.02
CA TYR A 193 -12.20 18.43 8.83
C TYR A 193 -13.44 18.98 8.11
N SER A 194 -14.45 18.13 7.86
CA SER A 194 -15.68 18.57 7.19
C SER A 194 -16.39 19.67 7.98
N ALA A 195 -16.50 19.53 9.30
CA ALA A 195 -17.08 20.55 10.18
C ALA A 195 -16.29 21.87 10.15
N LEU A 196 -14.95 21.81 10.08
CA LEU A 196 -14.06 22.98 10.03
C LEU A 196 -14.20 23.81 8.75
N VAL A 197 -14.49 23.16 7.61
CA VAL A 197 -14.47 23.81 6.29
C VAL A 197 -15.85 24.07 5.70
N THR A 198 -16.89 23.31 6.08
CA THR A 198 -18.21 23.40 5.43
C THR A 198 -18.78 24.81 5.41
N SER A 199 -18.68 25.56 6.52
CA SER A 199 -19.20 26.94 6.62
C SER A 199 -18.40 27.97 5.80
N LYS A 200 -17.21 27.60 5.31
CA LYS A 200 -16.31 28.46 4.53
C LYS A 200 -16.48 28.26 3.02
N HIS A 201 -17.34 27.32 2.60
CA HIS A 201 -17.50 26.92 1.21
C HIS A 201 -18.97 26.95 0.77
N VAL A 202 -19.18 27.21 -0.53
CA VAL A 202 -20.50 27.21 -1.16
C VAL A 202 -20.74 25.85 -1.82
N ASN A 203 -21.88 25.22 -1.55
CA ASN A 203 -22.26 23.90 -2.07
C ASN A 203 -21.18 22.83 -1.89
N TYR A 204 -20.52 22.85 -0.73
CA TYR A 204 -19.44 21.94 -0.39
C TYR A 204 -19.88 20.47 -0.39
N LYS A 205 -19.09 19.64 -1.06
CA LYS A 205 -19.24 18.18 -1.09
C LYS A 205 -17.89 17.52 -0.82
N LEU A 206 -17.90 16.54 0.06
CA LEU A 206 -16.80 15.61 0.28
C LEU A 206 -17.32 14.20 0.05
N VAL A 207 -16.70 13.48 -0.89
CA VAL A 207 -17.06 12.08 -1.20
C VAL A 207 -15.84 11.18 -1.05
N ASP A 208 -16.07 9.91 -0.71
CA ASP A 208 -15.00 8.92 -0.65
C ASP A 208 -14.40 8.67 -2.03
N SER A 209 -13.10 8.41 -2.07
CA SER A 209 -12.36 8.04 -3.28
C SER A 209 -11.98 6.56 -3.25
N GLY A 210 -11.92 5.96 -4.44
CA GLY A 210 -11.29 4.66 -4.67
C GLY A 210 -9.85 4.78 -5.17
N LEU A 211 -9.39 3.72 -5.83
CA LEU A 211 -8.15 3.71 -6.60
C LEU A 211 -8.35 4.43 -7.92
N ILE A 212 -7.66 5.54 -8.05
CA ILE A 212 -7.55 6.34 -9.27
C ILE A 212 -6.34 5.84 -10.04
N ILE A 213 -6.59 5.39 -11.27
CA ILE A 213 -5.58 5.20 -12.32
C ILE A 213 -5.90 6.15 -13.46
N ASN A 214 -4.93 6.42 -14.33
CA ASN A 214 -5.04 7.48 -15.33
C ASN A 214 -4.60 6.97 -16.70
N GLU A 215 -5.33 7.34 -17.76
CA GLU A 215 -5.04 6.91 -19.13
C GLU A 215 -3.66 7.34 -19.62
N ARG A 216 -3.21 8.53 -19.22
CA ARG A 216 -1.90 9.07 -19.58
C ARG A 216 -0.77 8.42 -18.78
N TYR A 217 -1.09 7.90 -17.59
CA TYR A 217 -0.12 7.33 -16.67
C TYR A 217 -0.64 5.98 -16.09
N PRO A 218 -0.84 4.94 -16.94
CA PRO A 218 -1.34 3.65 -16.48
C PRO A 218 -0.40 2.95 -15.48
N GLN A 219 0.87 3.34 -15.46
CA GLN A 219 1.92 2.89 -14.54
C GLN A 219 1.66 3.33 -13.09
N PHE A 220 0.74 4.28 -12.89
CA PHE A 220 0.58 5.02 -11.65
C PHE A 220 -0.79 4.75 -11.01
N GLY A 221 -0.86 4.88 -9.69
CA GLY A 221 -2.12 4.79 -8.95
C GLY A 221 -2.15 5.66 -7.70
N ALA A 222 -3.31 6.19 -7.35
CA ALA A 222 -3.50 6.97 -6.13
C ALA A 222 -4.87 6.70 -5.50
N SER A 223 -4.97 6.87 -4.19
CA SER A 223 -6.25 6.94 -3.48
C SER A 223 -6.15 8.08 -2.50
N PRO A 224 -6.66 9.27 -2.87
CA PRO A 224 -6.94 10.32 -1.91
C PRO A 224 -7.90 9.82 -0.82
N ASP A 225 -7.86 10.43 0.36
CA ASP A 225 -8.79 10.10 1.44
C ASP A 225 -10.19 10.68 1.17
N GLY A 226 -10.30 11.69 0.31
CA GLY A 226 -11.59 12.17 -0.20
C GLY A 226 -11.46 13.05 -1.43
N MET A 227 -12.58 13.23 -2.12
CA MET A 227 -12.71 14.15 -3.26
C MET A 227 -13.59 15.32 -2.84
N ILE A 228 -13.07 16.53 -3.01
CA ILE A 228 -13.73 17.78 -2.64
C ILE A 228 -14.30 18.42 -3.90
N SER A 229 -15.50 18.97 -3.79
CA SER A 229 -16.08 19.86 -4.80
C SER A 229 -16.85 20.98 -4.12
N CYS A 230 -16.62 22.22 -4.54
CA CYS A 230 -17.38 23.38 -4.09
C CYS A 230 -17.37 24.48 -5.16
N ASP A 231 -18.38 25.34 -5.17
CA ASP A 231 -18.54 26.35 -6.23
C ASP A 231 -17.48 27.45 -6.14
N CYS A 232 -16.94 27.72 -4.94
CA CYS A 232 -15.97 28.80 -4.74
C CYS A 232 -14.51 28.41 -5.01
N CYS A 233 -14.15 27.13 -4.90
CA CYS A 233 -12.76 26.68 -5.10
C CYS A 233 -12.61 25.63 -6.21
N GLY A 234 -13.72 25.13 -6.77
CA GLY A 234 -13.72 24.04 -7.72
C GLY A 234 -13.44 22.69 -7.06
N ASP A 235 -12.80 21.81 -7.83
CA ASP A 235 -12.53 20.44 -7.42
C ASP A 235 -11.13 20.26 -6.82
N GLY A 236 -11.08 19.61 -5.66
CA GLY A 236 -9.87 19.26 -4.93
C GLY A 236 -9.87 17.81 -4.47
N CYS A 237 -8.81 17.42 -3.77
CA CYS A 237 -8.77 16.17 -3.00
C CYS A 237 -8.36 16.43 -1.55
N LEU A 238 -8.57 15.43 -0.69
CA LEU A 238 -8.26 15.46 0.73
C LEU A 238 -7.23 14.37 1.04
N GLU A 239 -6.22 14.72 1.83
CA GLU A 239 -5.29 13.79 2.45
C GLU A 239 -5.29 14.01 3.97
N ILE A 240 -5.55 12.94 4.72
CA ILE A 240 -5.66 12.91 6.17
C ILE A 240 -4.48 12.15 6.75
N LYS A 241 -3.85 12.70 7.79
CA LYS A 241 -2.86 11.98 8.61
C LYS A 241 -3.26 12.00 10.08
N CYS A 242 -3.31 10.83 10.69
CA CYS A 242 -3.47 10.67 12.13
C CYS A 242 -2.16 10.08 12.70
N PRO A 243 -1.14 10.90 13.03
CA PRO A 243 0.15 10.39 13.49
C PRO A 243 0.03 9.77 14.89
N TYR A 244 0.36 8.48 15.02
CA TYR A 244 0.32 7.77 16.31
C TYR A 244 1.26 8.38 17.37
N SER A 245 2.35 9.03 16.96
CA SER A 245 3.26 9.75 17.86
C SER A 245 2.60 10.94 18.58
N MET A 246 1.40 11.33 18.17
CA MET A 246 0.65 12.48 18.70
C MET A 246 -0.57 12.09 19.52
N LYS A 247 -0.79 10.78 19.76
CA LYS A 247 -1.99 10.26 20.42
C LYS A 247 -2.27 10.86 21.82
N ASP A 248 -1.23 11.18 22.58
CA ASP A 248 -1.33 11.67 23.97
C ASP A 248 -0.73 13.08 24.13
N LYS A 249 -0.35 13.72 23.01
CA LYS A 249 0.31 15.03 23.05
C LYS A 249 -0.72 16.15 22.99
N PRO A 250 -0.50 17.26 23.71
CA PRO A 250 -1.44 18.39 23.72
C PRO A 250 -1.29 19.31 22.52
N ILE A 251 -0.10 19.37 21.91
CA ILE A 251 0.24 20.27 20.80
C ILE A 251 0.81 19.43 19.66
N LEU A 252 0.41 19.75 18.43
CA LEU A 252 0.92 19.13 17.22
C LEU A 252 2.39 19.49 17.00
N ASP A 253 3.26 18.48 17.04
CA ASP A 253 4.70 18.61 16.83
C ASP A 253 5.22 17.35 16.14
N VAL A 254 5.30 17.43 14.81
CA VAL A 254 5.77 16.36 13.92
C VAL A 254 6.89 16.90 13.04
N PRO A 255 7.93 16.10 12.75
CA PRO A 255 9.16 16.60 12.12
C PRO A 255 8.99 17.05 10.66
N TRP A 256 7.87 16.69 10.03
CA TRP A 256 7.56 17.01 8.64
C TRP A 256 6.62 18.21 8.50
N LEU A 257 6.17 18.82 9.60
CA LEU A 257 5.59 20.16 9.58
C LEU A 257 6.65 21.17 10.02
N LEU A 258 6.94 22.15 9.17
CA LEU A 258 7.95 23.17 9.36
C LEU A 258 7.28 24.52 9.63
N LEU A 259 7.82 25.28 10.57
CA LEU A 259 7.42 26.67 10.79
C LEU A 259 8.22 27.56 9.82
N ILE A 260 7.58 28.04 8.77
CA ILE A 260 8.17 28.92 7.77
C ILE A 260 7.40 30.23 7.77
N ASN A 261 8.08 31.36 7.99
CA ASN A 261 7.45 32.69 8.07
C ASN A 261 6.25 32.74 9.04
N ASN A 262 6.42 32.15 10.23
CA ASN A 262 5.37 32.00 11.27
C ASN A 262 4.12 31.21 10.84
N LYS A 263 4.20 30.45 9.74
CA LYS A 263 3.15 29.55 9.29
C LYS A 263 3.65 28.11 9.32
N LEU A 264 2.94 27.25 10.02
CA LEU A 264 3.20 25.80 9.99
C LEU A 264 2.79 25.26 8.61
N THR A 265 3.66 24.46 7.98
CA THR A 265 3.41 23.92 6.63
C THR A 265 4.18 22.61 6.42
N ILE A 266 3.68 21.71 5.58
CA ILE A 266 4.37 20.48 5.19
C ILE A 266 5.73 20.79 4.54
N ASP A 267 6.76 20.03 4.91
CA ASP A 267 8.03 20.03 4.19
C ASP A 267 7.79 19.53 2.75
N CYS A 268 8.07 20.39 1.76
CA CYS A 268 7.93 20.05 0.34
C CYS A 268 8.87 18.93 -0.12
N LYS A 269 9.88 18.58 0.68
CA LYS A 269 10.78 17.44 0.45
C LYS A 269 10.28 16.15 1.12
N HIS A 270 9.21 16.21 1.90
CA HIS A 270 8.69 15.05 2.60
C HIS A 270 7.82 14.16 1.70
N THR A 271 7.80 12.86 1.98
CA THR A 271 7.06 11.85 1.18
C THR A 271 5.57 12.18 1.02
N TYR A 272 4.93 12.80 2.02
CA TYR A 272 3.52 13.19 1.95
C TYR A 272 3.25 14.31 0.94
N TYR A 273 4.18 15.25 0.75
CA TYR A 273 4.04 16.27 -0.28
C TYR A 273 3.98 15.61 -1.67
N PHE A 274 4.90 14.69 -1.95
CA PHE A 274 4.94 13.92 -3.20
C PHE A 274 3.70 13.04 -3.38
N GLN A 275 3.18 12.45 -2.29
CA GLN A 275 1.93 11.69 -2.31
C GLN A 275 0.75 12.56 -2.78
N MET A 276 0.59 13.76 -2.18
CA MET A 276 -0.48 14.69 -2.52
C MET A 276 -0.35 15.26 -3.93
N GLN A 277 0.89 15.54 -4.36
CA GLN A 277 1.15 15.95 -5.74
C GLN A 277 0.67 14.87 -6.72
N MET A 278 1.10 13.61 -6.56
CA MET A 278 0.65 12.52 -7.42
C MET A 278 -0.87 12.33 -7.41
N GLN A 279 -1.50 12.42 -6.23
CA GLN A 279 -2.97 12.37 -6.10
C GLN A 279 -3.64 13.46 -6.95
N MET A 280 -3.19 14.71 -6.84
CA MET A 280 -3.73 15.82 -7.63
C MET A 280 -3.56 15.62 -9.14
N PHE A 281 -2.40 15.14 -9.59
CA PHE A 281 -2.15 14.91 -11.02
C PHE A 281 -2.97 13.76 -11.60
N LEU A 282 -3.09 12.63 -10.89
CA LEU A 282 -3.87 11.48 -11.41
C LEU A 282 -5.37 11.72 -11.40
N SER A 283 -5.86 12.51 -10.44
CA SER A 283 -7.29 12.82 -10.26
C SER A 283 -7.74 14.13 -10.92
N ASP A 284 -6.82 14.81 -11.61
CA ASP A 284 -7.00 16.12 -12.23
C ASP A 284 -7.62 17.18 -11.30
N ARG A 285 -7.01 17.35 -10.11
CA ARG A 285 -7.45 18.28 -9.07
C ARG A 285 -6.45 19.40 -8.89
N GLN A 286 -6.94 20.62 -8.71
CA GLN A 286 -6.09 21.81 -8.63
C GLN A 286 -5.40 21.95 -7.28
N TYR A 287 -6.00 21.39 -6.24
CA TYR A 287 -5.50 21.45 -4.89
C TYR A 287 -5.75 20.16 -4.11
N CYS A 288 -4.96 19.98 -3.06
CA CYS A 288 -5.15 18.99 -2.02
C CYS A 288 -5.25 19.72 -0.68
N ASP A 289 -6.33 19.48 0.05
CA ASP A 289 -6.41 19.87 1.45
C ASP A 289 -5.68 18.81 2.27
N PHE A 290 -4.65 19.24 2.99
CA PHE A 290 -3.89 18.41 3.90
C PHE A 290 -4.38 18.64 5.33
N TYR A 291 -4.91 17.59 5.95
CA TYR A 291 -5.43 17.64 7.30
C TYR A 291 -4.68 16.67 8.21
N VAL A 292 -4.05 17.18 9.26
CA VAL A 292 -3.40 16.37 10.29
C VAL A 292 -4.26 16.41 11.53
N TRP A 293 -4.76 15.25 11.93
CA TRP A 293 -5.64 15.11 13.09
C TRP A 293 -4.91 14.48 14.26
N CYS A 294 -5.05 15.11 15.43
CA CYS A 294 -4.67 14.55 16.72
C CYS A 294 -5.83 14.77 17.72
N PRO A 295 -5.93 13.99 18.81
CA PRO A 295 -7.04 14.13 19.75
C PRO A 295 -7.19 15.53 20.38
N ASN A 296 -6.09 16.27 20.51
CA ASN A 296 -6.07 17.58 21.19
C ASN A 296 -5.71 18.75 20.27
N ASP A 297 -5.35 18.50 19.02
CA ASP A 297 -4.86 19.54 18.10
C ASP A 297 -5.01 19.10 16.64
N HIS A 298 -4.95 20.04 15.71
CA HIS A 298 -4.98 19.75 14.28
C HIS A 298 -4.12 20.73 13.47
N HIS A 299 -3.74 20.30 12.27
CA HIS A 299 -3.20 21.20 11.24
C HIS A 299 -4.02 21.07 9.97
N TYR A 300 -4.27 22.21 9.34
CA TYR A 300 -4.96 22.30 8.06
C TYR A 300 -4.21 23.24 7.13
N GLU A 301 -3.89 22.77 5.94
CA GLU A 301 -3.40 23.62 4.87
C GLU A 301 -3.89 23.14 3.50
N ARG A 302 -4.08 24.09 2.58
CA ARG A 302 -4.35 23.81 1.17
C ARG A 302 -3.04 23.89 0.38
N LEU A 303 -2.74 22.83 -0.37
CA LEU A 303 -1.60 22.72 -1.27
C LEU A 303 -2.08 22.71 -2.71
N TYR A 304 -1.30 23.31 -3.60
CA TYR A 304 -1.62 23.37 -5.03
C TYR A 304 -0.72 22.45 -5.83
N ARG A 305 -1.17 22.10 -7.04
CA ARG A 305 -0.36 21.36 -8.01
C ARG A 305 0.96 22.07 -8.28
N ASP A 306 2.04 21.30 -8.23
CA ASP A 306 3.38 21.70 -8.59
C ASP A 306 3.75 21.03 -9.92
N ASN A 307 3.57 21.76 -11.02
CA ASN A 307 3.81 21.24 -12.36
C ASN A 307 5.30 20.95 -12.61
N GLU A 308 6.21 21.75 -12.07
CA GLU A 308 7.65 21.57 -12.27
C GLU A 308 8.16 20.32 -11.55
N LEU A 309 7.73 20.14 -10.30
CA LEU A 309 8.02 18.93 -9.54
C LEU A 309 7.42 17.70 -10.24
N TRP A 310 6.17 17.78 -10.70
CA TRP A 310 5.53 16.66 -11.39
C TRP A 310 6.26 16.25 -12.65
N GLN A 311 6.63 17.19 -13.53
CA GLN A 311 7.36 16.85 -14.75
C GLN A 311 8.66 16.11 -14.43
N THR A 312 9.44 16.62 -13.47
CA THR A 312 10.71 16.02 -13.09
C THR A 312 10.53 14.61 -12.49
N MET A 313 9.60 14.47 -11.55
CA MET A 313 9.47 13.26 -10.74
C MET A 313 8.67 12.17 -11.45
N SER A 314 7.64 12.53 -12.22
CA SER A 314 6.90 11.57 -13.04
C SER A 314 7.80 10.92 -14.09
N ASN A 315 8.69 11.67 -14.74
CA ASN A 315 9.67 11.11 -15.69
C ASN A 315 10.60 10.10 -15.03
N LYS A 316 11.17 10.42 -13.85
CA LYS A 316 11.99 9.48 -13.09
C LYS A 316 11.22 8.22 -12.70
N ALA A 317 9.98 8.37 -12.26
CA ALA A 317 9.13 7.25 -11.87
C ALA A 317 8.70 6.38 -13.07
N LEU A 318 8.44 7.00 -14.23
CA LEU A 318 8.16 6.28 -15.48
C LEU A 318 9.38 5.49 -15.95
N GLU A 319 10.58 6.07 -15.87
CA GLU A 319 11.83 5.36 -16.18
C GLU A 319 12.06 4.19 -15.23
N PHE A 320 11.86 4.39 -13.92
CA PHE A 320 11.92 3.30 -12.95
C PHE A 320 10.88 2.21 -13.24
N HIS A 321 9.67 2.59 -13.66
CA HIS A 321 8.65 1.62 -14.02
C HIS A 321 9.07 0.76 -15.22
N SER A 322 9.52 1.38 -16.31
CA SER A 322 9.91 0.66 -17.53
C SER A 322 11.18 -0.18 -17.34
N LYS A 323 12.16 0.32 -16.57
CA LYS A 323 13.45 -0.35 -16.36
C LYS A 323 13.47 -1.34 -15.19
N CYS A 324 12.63 -1.15 -14.18
CA CYS A 324 12.68 -1.97 -12.97
C CYS A 324 11.39 -2.75 -12.74
N VAL A 325 10.24 -2.06 -12.73
CA VAL A 325 8.95 -2.68 -12.41
C VAL A 325 8.52 -3.68 -13.49
N MET A 326 8.48 -3.28 -14.76
CA MET A 326 8.04 -4.16 -15.85
C MET A 326 8.90 -5.41 -16.01
N PRO A 327 10.25 -5.36 -15.99
CA PRO A 327 11.07 -6.56 -16.03
C PRO A 327 10.85 -7.49 -14.82
N GLU A 328 10.59 -6.91 -13.65
CA GLU A 328 10.25 -7.72 -12.48
C GLU A 328 8.86 -8.36 -12.60
N LEU A 329 7.87 -7.64 -13.13
CA LEU A 329 6.52 -8.17 -13.35
C LEU A 329 6.55 -9.29 -14.39
N LEU A 330 7.14 -9.07 -15.55
CA LEU A 330 7.10 -10.05 -16.65
C LEU A 330 7.90 -11.31 -16.34
N CYS A 331 9.11 -11.15 -15.79
CA CYS A 331 10.02 -12.27 -15.66
C CYS A 331 10.80 -12.30 -14.33
N GLN A 332 10.44 -11.50 -13.33
CA GLN A 332 11.16 -11.44 -12.05
C GLN A 332 12.68 -11.24 -12.29
N TYR A 333 13.01 -10.38 -13.27
CA TYR A 333 14.37 -10.22 -13.80
C TYR A 333 15.42 -10.05 -12.69
N PHE A 334 15.10 -9.25 -11.68
CA PHE A 334 16.01 -8.92 -10.59
C PHE A 334 15.95 -9.97 -9.48
N SER A 335 14.74 -10.39 -9.06
CA SER A 335 14.60 -11.38 -7.99
C SER A 335 15.17 -12.75 -8.36
N ARG A 336 15.04 -13.22 -9.61
CA ARG A 336 15.63 -14.51 -10.04
C ARG A 336 17.15 -14.46 -10.13
N ARG A 337 17.72 -13.38 -10.67
CA ARG A 337 19.18 -13.26 -10.81
C ARG A 337 19.91 -13.12 -9.47
N GLN A 338 19.23 -12.62 -8.44
CA GLN A 338 19.75 -12.68 -7.08
C GLN A 338 19.83 -14.13 -6.54
N VAL A 339 18.96 -15.03 -7.00
CA VAL A 339 18.97 -16.46 -6.65
C VAL A 339 19.93 -17.26 -7.54
N LEU A 340 20.09 -16.84 -8.80
CA LEU A 340 20.92 -17.52 -9.81
C LEU A 340 22.39 -17.11 -9.81
N SER A 341 22.84 -16.13 -9.01
CA SER A 341 24.27 -15.94 -8.79
C SER A 341 24.81 -17.16 -8.03
N PRO A 342 25.53 -18.10 -8.68
CA PRO A 342 26.18 -19.17 -7.96
C PRO A 342 27.29 -18.54 -7.14
N ILE A 343 27.55 -19.12 -5.97
CA ILE A 343 28.80 -18.94 -5.24
C ILE A 343 29.92 -19.41 -6.17
N ALA A 344 30.44 -18.52 -7.02
CA ALA A 344 31.65 -18.76 -7.77
C ALA A 344 32.82 -18.55 -6.81
N VAL A 345 33.19 -19.64 -6.13
CA VAL A 345 34.49 -19.76 -5.49
C VAL A 345 35.55 -19.74 -6.59
N THR A 346 36.21 -18.61 -6.77
CA THR A 346 37.62 -18.59 -7.19
C THR A 346 38.37 -17.59 -6.33
N ASN A 347 39.31 -18.14 -5.55
CA ASN A 347 40.13 -17.50 -4.54
C ASN A 347 40.75 -16.16 -4.97
N LYS A 348 40.39 -15.08 -4.27
CA LYS A 348 41.35 -14.07 -3.78
C LYS A 348 40.95 -13.63 -2.37
N GLU A 349 41.67 -14.22 -1.43
CA GLU A 349 42.02 -13.82 -0.06
C GLU A 349 41.06 -12.91 0.75
N LYS A 350 40.38 -13.59 1.69
CA LYS A 350 40.08 -13.21 3.08
C LYS A 350 39.58 -11.79 3.37
N MET A 351 38.27 -11.67 3.61
CA MET A 351 37.68 -11.04 4.81
C MET A 351 36.28 -11.63 5.05
N PRO A 352 35.85 -11.86 6.32
CA PRO A 352 34.62 -12.60 6.59
C PRO A 352 33.40 -11.71 6.28
N ILE A 353 32.67 -12.07 5.22
CA ILE A 353 31.36 -11.47 4.90
C ILE A 353 30.33 -12.13 5.81
N SER A 354 29.94 -11.44 6.89
CA SER A 354 28.71 -11.76 7.59
C SER A 354 27.52 -11.31 6.74
N THR A 355 26.57 -12.22 6.59
CA THR A 355 25.29 -12.06 5.90
C THR A 355 24.56 -10.79 6.37
N GLN A 356 24.46 -9.77 5.51
CA GLN A 356 23.78 -8.49 5.80
C GLN A 356 22.24 -8.58 5.71
N SER A 357 21.64 -9.59 6.35
CA SER A 357 20.20 -9.56 6.70
C SER A 357 19.96 -9.29 8.18
N ASP A 358 21.02 -9.08 8.98
CA ASP A 358 20.93 -8.93 10.44
C ASP A 358 21.73 -7.72 10.99
N ARG A 359 22.03 -6.70 10.16
CA ARG A 359 22.63 -5.47 10.70
C ARG A 359 21.58 -4.70 11.50
N LYS A 360 21.46 -5.06 12.78
CA LYS A 360 20.72 -4.33 13.81
C LYS A 360 21.36 -2.95 13.98
N TYR A 361 20.74 -1.95 13.37
CA TYR A 361 21.08 -0.57 13.63
C TYR A 361 20.68 -0.22 15.07
N CYS A 362 21.53 0.56 15.74
CA CYS A 362 21.38 0.99 17.12
C CYS A 362 21.36 -0.15 18.16
N ILE A 363 21.66 0.19 19.42
CA ILE A 363 21.58 -0.74 20.55
C ILE A 363 20.16 -1.28 20.80
N CYS A 364 19.13 -0.61 20.29
CA CYS A 364 17.75 -1.09 20.44
C CYS A 364 17.38 -2.22 19.48
N GLY A 365 18.18 -2.47 18.44
CA GLY A 365 17.95 -3.54 17.46
C GLY A 365 16.63 -3.43 16.71
N GLY A 366 16.08 -2.22 16.59
CA GLY A 366 14.84 -1.94 15.86
C GLY A 366 15.13 -1.51 14.43
N ASP A 367 14.15 -1.70 13.54
CA ASP A 367 14.21 -1.25 12.16
C ASP A 367 14.15 0.29 12.07
N ASP A 368 14.50 0.83 10.89
CA ASP A 368 14.40 2.27 10.61
C ASP A 368 12.93 2.72 10.63
N ASP A 369 12.53 3.32 11.74
CA ASP A 369 11.19 3.81 12.05
C ASP A 369 11.08 5.36 11.99
N GLY A 370 12.09 6.02 11.42
CA GLY A 370 12.13 7.47 11.25
C GLY A 370 12.56 8.26 12.50
N ARG A 371 13.05 7.60 13.56
CA ARG A 371 13.71 8.30 14.69
C ARG A 371 14.99 9.01 14.24
N LYS A 372 15.32 10.16 14.86
CA LYS A 372 16.61 10.84 14.60
C LYS A 372 17.77 9.93 14.98
N MET A 373 18.64 9.64 14.03
CA MET A 373 19.85 8.83 14.21
C MET A 373 21.11 9.65 13.98
N ILE A 374 22.22 9.19 14.56
CA ILE A 374 23.57 9.68 14.31
C ILE A 374 24.45 8.51 13.86
N MET A 375 25.35 8.77 12.92
CA MET A 375 26.31 7.78 12.42
C MET A 375 27.58 7.82 13.26
N CYS A 376 28.11 6.65 13.61
CA CYS A 376 29.44 6.51 14.19
C CYS A 376 30.49 6.52 13.07
N GLU A 377 31.50 7.39 13.18
CA GLU A 377 32.54 7.62 12.16
C GLU A 377 33.70 6.62 12.22
N SER A 378 33.66 5.61 13.11
CA SER A 378 34.66 4.53 13.13
C SER A 378 34.39 3.54 12.00
N GLU A 379 35.41 3.29 11.17
CA GLU A 379 35.35 2.39 10.00
C GLU A 379 34.96 0.95 10.37
N ASN A 380 35.23 0.53 11.62
CA ASN A 380 34.96 -0.81 12.12
C ASN A 380 33.73 -0.87 13.05
N CYS A 381 32.87 0.15 13.07
CA CYS A 381 31.69 0.14 13.92
C CYS A 381 30.67 -0.92 13.45
N THR A 382 30.31 -1.84 14.34
CA THR A 382 29.39 -2.95 14.02
C THR A 382 27.95 -2.50 13.77
N LYS A 383 27.49 -1.44 14.45
CA LYS A 383 26.10 -0.95 14.41
C LYS A 383 25.88 0.24 13.48
N VAL A 384 26.95 1.00 13.16
CA VAL A 384 27.02 2.15 12.23
C VAL A 384 26.11 3.34 12.57
N TRP A 385 24.82 3.13 12.84
CA TRP A 385 23.82 4.14 13.14
C TRP A 385 23.20 3.93 14.51
N PHE A 386 22.96 5.02 15.24
CA PHE A 386 22.39 5.00 16.58
C PHE A 386 21.23 6.00 16.70
N CYS A 387 20.06 5.56 17.15
CA CYS A 387 19.00 6.47 17.54
C CYS A 387 19.51 7.40 18.64
N THR A 388 19.41 8.71 18.42
CA THR A 388 19.85 9.75 19.36
C THR A 388 19.24 9.58 20.76
N SER A 389 17.98 9.12 20.83
CA SER A 389 17.31 8.78 22.09
C SER A 389 17.92 7.58 22.82
N CYS A 390 18.36 6.54 22.10
CA CYS A 390 18.95 5.34 22.70
C CYS A 390 20.32 5.61 23.34
N ILE A 391 21.07 6.56 22.79
CA ILE A 391 22.37 7.00 23.31
C ILE A 391 22.28 8.29 24.15
N LYS A 392 21.06 8.69 24.54
CA LYS A 392 20.77 9.87 25.38
C LYS A 392 21.36 11.19 24.85
N LEU A 393 21.54 11.31 23.53
CA LEU A 393 21.89 12.57 22.88
C LEU A 393 20.65 13.44 22.72
N LYS A 394 20.64 14.59 23.43
CA LYS A 394 19.59 15.61 23.26
C LYS A 394 19.70 16.33 21.92
N HIS A 395 20.92 16.49 21.40
CA HIS A 395 21.20 17.10 20.11
C HIS A 395 22.32 16.34 19.40
N VAL A 396 22.27 16.30 18.06
CA VAL A 396 23.36 15.76 17.23
C VAL A 396 24.53 16.75 17.28
N PRO A 397 25.71 16.36 17.82
CA PRO A 397 26.87 17.23 17.83
C PRO A 397 27.31 17.60 16.42
N LYS A 398 27.89 18.80 16.27
CA LYS A 398 28.51 19.22 15.00
C LYS A 398 29.90 18.60 14.92
N GLY A 399 30.18 17.85 13.86
CA GLY A 399 31.46 17.18 13.62
C GLY A 399 31.41 15.67 13.81
N LYS A 400 32.58 15.04 13.86
CA LYS A 400 32.70 13.58 13.99
C LYS A 400 32.17 13.10 15.34
N TRP A 401 31.45 11.99 15.31
CA TRP A 401 30.91 11.36 16.51
C TRP A 401 31.24 9.86 16.53
N TYR A 402 31.55 9.35 17.72
CA TYR A 402 31.89 7.96 17.97
C TYR A 402 30.98 7.41 19.08
N CYS A 403 30.46 6.20 18.89
CA CYS A 403 29.67 5.51 19.92
C CYS A 403 30.56 5.01 21.05
N ASP A 404 29.97 4.64 22.21
CA ASP A 404 30.75 4.22 23.38
C ASP A 404 31.61 2.97 23.14
N GLU A 405 31.24 2.12 22.17
CA GLU A 405 32.03 0.95 21.76
C GLU A 405 33.21 1.30 20.81
N CYS A 406 33.23 2.52 20.26
CA CYS A 406 34.21 2.97 19.25
C CYS A 406 34.96 4.24 19.65
N LYS A 407 34.80 4.70 20.90
CA LYS A 407 35.56 5.81 21.49
C LYS A 407 36.94 5.40 21.95
#